data_AF-A0A381RDL4-F1
#
_entry.id   AF-A0A381RDL4-F1
#
_cell.length_a   1.000
_cell.length_b   1.000
_cell.length_c   1.000
_cell.angle_alpha   90.00
_cell.angle_beta   90.00
_cell.angle_gamma   90.00
#
_symmetry.space_group_name_H-M   'P 1'
#
loop_
_entity.id
_entity.type
_entity.pdbx_description
1 polymer ?
#
loop_
_entity_poly.entity_id
_entity_poly.type
_entity_poly.pdbx_seq_one_letter_code
_entity_poly.pdbx_strand_id
1 'polypeptide(L)' 'MLGAVLMVILLVIVMPVGILISGALVASLLGRLLKSDVDASHEGSELLKVSEANPYAGPVGD' A
#
# COMPACT_ATOMS: atom_id res chain seq x y z
N MET A 1 -23.94 -13.65 -28.78
CA MET A 1 -22.48 -13.49 -28.61
C MET A 1 -22.10 -12.43 -27.57
N LEU A 2 -22.75 -11.27 -27.53
CA LEU A 2 -22.39 -10.18 -26.59
C LEU A 2 -22.40 -10.60 -25.10
N GLY A 3 -23.43 -11.31 -24.64
CA GLY A 3 -23.52 -11.76 -23.24
C GLY A 3 -22.36 -12.67 -22.81
N ALA A 4 -21.89 -13.54 -23.71
CA ALA A 4 -20.75 -14.43 -23.44
C ALA A 4 -19.45 -13.62 -23.31
N VAL A 5 -19.25 -12.62 -24.18
CA VAL A 5 -18.08 -11.74 -24.13
C VAL A 5 -18.05 -10.95 -22.82
N LEU A 6 -19.19 -10.38 -22.40
CA LEU A 6 -19.30 -9.67 -21.13
C LEU A 6 -18.98 -10.57 -19.93
N MET A 7 -19.49 -11.81 -19.95
CA MET A 7 -19.21 -12.77 -18.88
C MET A 7 -17.71 -13.05 -18.75
N VAL A 8 -17.02 -13.29 -19.87
CA VAL A 8 -15.56 -13.55 -19.86
C VAL A 8 -14.81 -12.35 -19.29
N ILE A 9 -15.15 -11.13 -19.71
CA ILE A 9 -14.50 -9.91 -19.21
C ILE A 9 -14.69 -9.77 -17.69
N LEU A 10 -15.91 -9.98 -17.20
CA LEU A 10 -16.21 -9.87 -15.77
C LEU A 10 -15.42 -10.89 -14.95
N LEU A 11 -15.41 -12.15 -15.38
CA LEU A 11 -14.80 -13.24 -14.61
C LEU A 11 -13.27 -13.24 -14.69
N VAL A 12 -12.68 -12.90 -15.84
CA VAL A 12 -11.23 -13.05 -16.08
C VAL A 12 -10.46 -11.77 -15.82
N ILE A 13 -11.09 -10.60 -15.97
CA ILE A 13 -10.39 -9.32 -15.84
C ILE A 13 -10.91 -8.57 -14.63
N VAL A 14 -12.22 -8.31 -14.58
CA VAL A 14 -12.79 -7.45 -13.54
C VAL A 14 -12.67 -8.08 -12.16
N MET A 15 -12.99 -9.37 -12.02
CA MET A 15 -12.89 -10.06 -10.73
C MET A 15 -11.44 -10.12 -10.21
N PRO A 16 -10.43 -10.57 -10.98
CA PRO A 16 -9.06 -10.61 -10.48
C PRO A 16 -8.51 -9.22 -10.14
N VAL A 17 -8.70 -8.23 -11.03
CA VAL A 17 -8.24 -6.86 -10.78
C VAL A 17 -8.97 -6.26 -9.58
N GLY A 18 -10.28 -6.48 -9.47
CA GLY A 18 -11.10 -6.01 -8.35
C GLY A 18 -10.62 -6.58 -7.01
N ILE A 19 -10.29 -7.88 -6.95
CA ILE A 19 -9.76 -8.51 -5.74
C ILE A 19 -8.40 -7.90 -5.36
N LEU A 20 -7.50 -7.70 -6.33
CA LEU A 20 -6.18 -7.10 -6.09
C LEU A 20 -6.30 -5.67 -5.55
N ILE A 21 -7.14 -4.84 -6.18
CA ILE A 21 -7.35 -3.45 -5.75
C ILE A 21 -8.01 -3.41 -4.37
N SER A 22 -9.00 -4.26 -4.11
CA SER A 22 -9.69 -4.31 -2.81
C SER A 22 -8.72 -4.67 -1.68
N GLY A 23 -7.84 -5.66 -1.90
CA GLY A 23 -6.80 -6.02 -0.95
C GLY A 23 -5.82 -4.87 -0.70
N ALA A 24 -5.37 -4.20 -1.76
CA ALA A 24 -4.48 -3.05 -1.65
C ALA A 24 -5.12 -1.89 -0.88
N LEU A 25 -6.40 -1.60 -1.11
CA LEU A 25 -7.15 -0.57 -0.37
C LEU A 25 -7.18 -0.87 1.12
N VAL A 26 -7.58 -2.08 1.51
CA VAL A 26 -7.63 -2.49 2.93
C VAL A 26 -6.24 -2.45 3.56
N ALA A 27 -5.21 -2.95 2.87
CA ALA A 27 -3.83 -2.92 3.35
C ALA A 27 -3.33 -1.47 3.55
N SER A 28 -3.65 -0.56 2.62
CA SER A 28 -3.25 0.84 2.72
C SER A 28 -3.91 1.56 3.91
N LEU A 29 -5.19 1.29 4.17
CA LEU A 29 -5.92 1.84 5.30
C LEU A 29 -5.32 1.34 6.61
N LEU A 30 -5.15 0.02 6.73
CA LEU A 30 -4.62 -0.60 7.94
C LEU A 30 -3.17 -0.17 8.20
N GLY A 31 -2.35 -0.13 7.16
CA GLY A 31 -0.97 0.34 7.22
C GLY A 31 -0.86 1.79 7.69
N ARG A 32 -1.73 2.70 7.21
CA ARG A 32 -1.74 4.10 7.66
C ARG A 32 -2.15 4.25 9.12
N LEU A 33 -3.19 3.53 9.55
CA LEU A 33 -3.64 3.58 10.94
C LEU A 33 -2.52 3.11 11.88
N LEU A 34 -1.92 1.95 11.57
CA LEU A 34 -0.83 1.39 12.37
C LEU A 34 0.42 2.29 12.36
N LYS A 35 0.78 2.86 11.20
CA LYS A 35 1.91 3.77 11.09
C LYS A 35 1.72 5.02 11.97
N SER A 36 0.53 5.61 11.99
CA SER A 36 0.27 6.80 12.82
C SER A 36 0.41 6.53 14.32
N ASP A 37 0.00 5.33 14.77
CA ASP A 37 0.09 4.92 16.17
C ASP A 37 1.55 4.67 16.60
N VAL A 38 2.31 3.98 15.76
CA VAL A 38 3.74 3.72 16.00
C VAL A 38 4.55 5.01 15.97
N ASP A 39 4.27 5.93 15.05
CA ASP A 39 4.99 7.20 14.95
C ASP A 39 4.72 8.08 16.18
N ALA A 40 3.48 8.14 16.66
CA ALA A 40 3.13 8.88 17.88
C ALA A 40 3.78 8.28 19.14
N SER A 41 3.87 6.95 19.25
CA SER A 41 4.50 6.29 20.40
C SER A 41 6.03 6.42 20.43
N HIS A 42 6.65 6.72 19.29
CA HIS A 42 8.11 6.86 19.15
C HIS A 42 8.52 8.30 18.77
N GLU A 43 7.69 9.29 19.09
CA GLU A 43 7.99 10.69 18.81
C GLU A 43 9.31 11.12 19.49
N GLY A 44 10.20 11.75 18.72
CA GLY A 44 11.54 12.14 19.18
C GLY A 44 12.56 11.01 19.28
N SER A 45 12.18 9.78 18.91
CA SER A 45 13.07 8.62 18.94
C SER A 45 13.95 8.51 17.69
N GLU A 46 15.15 7.97 17.84
CA GLU A 46 16.02 7.61 16.71
C GLU A 46 15.37 6.57 15.79
N LEU A 47 14.48 5.72 16.33
CA LEU A 47 13.77 4.70 15.58
C LEU A 47 12.82 5.32 14.53
N LEU A 48 12.17 6.44 14.87
CA LEU A 48 11.32 7.16 13.94
C LEU A 48 12.15 7.68 12.76
N LYS A 49 13.28 8.34 13.07
CA LYS A 49 14.22 8.86 12.06
C LYS A 49 14.76 7.77 11.13
N VAL A 50 15.08 6.59 11.67
CA VAL A 50 15.53 5.44 10.86
C VAL A 50 14.39 4.92 9.99
N SER A 51 13.17 4.83 10.52
CA SER A 51 12.01 4.33 9.76
C SER A 51 11.59 5.22 8.60
N GLU A 52 11.82 6.54 8.70
CA GLU A 52 11.52 7.54 7.68
C GLU A 52 12.66 7.75 6.68
N ALA A 53 13.87 7.27 7.00
CA ALA A 53 15.03 7.42 6.14
C ALA A 53 14.83 6.65 4.83
N ASN A 54 15.03 7.31 3.70
CA ASN A 54 15.06 6.64 2.40
C ASN A 54 16.41 5.90 2.25
N PRO A 55 16.43 4.55 2.22
CA PRO A 55 17.67 3.79 2.15
C PRO A 55 18.42 3.94 0.82
N TYR A 56 17.78 4.53 -0.21
CA TYR A 56 18.36 4.73 -1.53
C TYR A 56 18.75 6.18 -1.82
N ALA A 57 18.64 7.09 -0.85
CA ALA A 57 18.95 8.51 -1.06
C ALA A 57 20.43 8.79 -1.36
N GLY A 58 21.31 7.79 -1.23
CA GLY A 58 22.76 7.96 -1.35
C GLY A 58 23.33 8.77 -0.17
N PRO A 59 24.66 8.97 -0.11
CA PRO A 59 25.27 9.83 0.89
C PRO A 59 24.75 11.26 0.73
N VAL A 60 24.38 11.91 1.83
CA VAL A 60 24.13 13.35 1.85
C VAL A 60 25.46 14.03 1.57
N GLY A 61 25.58 14.67 0.41
CA GLY A 61 26.74 15.50 0.08
C GLY A 61 26.90 16.59 1.13
N ASP A 62 28.13 16.69 1.63
CA ASP A 62 28.65 17.64 2.62
C ASP A 62 28.47 19.11 2.22
#